data_AF-A0A3L7PST3-F1
#
_entry.id   AF-A0A3L7PST3-F1
#
_cell.length_a   1.000
_cell.length_b   1.000
_cell.length_c   1.000
_cell.angle_alpha   90.00
_cell.angle_beta   90.00
_cell.angle_gamma   90.00
#
_symmetry.space_group_name_H-M   'P 1'
#
loop_
_entity.id
_entity.type
_entity.pdbx_description
1 polymer ?
#
loop_
_entity_poly.entity_id
_entity_poly.type
_entity_poly.pdbx_seq_one_letter_code
_entity_poly.pdbx_strand_id
1 'polypeptide(L)'
;NDLGIGSGQADSFSQTSPVTSGLQEVLFPFPGAVSRDDTADVDWTPLVQTSTRSGTIEVEQVMRNRGDMAQLQVFEKQGKQAMVLAAAIERRPPAGTDGAPVKAVIVADIDLLDGRIFGLRNRPDEVFGLDFDNVTFALNILDSLAGDDRFLEIRKRKPKHRTLERIEATVADAREQADAERQKFIEQCDLAEREANGQLEKEVGEFERKIKDLEATGDADPQATMQMMQQLAAKRALAQRRLETKTEQLTRQRDVEMEKVERQLGGKVRQEQDRQKWLAVLLPPIPPLVVAFFVYFRRRAQEREGVAKTRLR
;
A
#
# COMPACT_ATOMS: atom_id res chain seq x y z
N ASN A 1 5.76 -0.12 -3.22
CA ASN A 1 5.41 0.21 -1.84
C ASN A 1 6.36 1.26 -1.34
N ASP A 2 5.90 2.49 -1.30
CA ASP A 2 6.67 3.63 -0.81
C ASP A 2 6.32 3.82 0.68
N LEU A 3 7.32 3.67 1.55
CA LEU A 3 7.16 3.60 3.02
C LEU A 3 7.47 4.96 3.65
N GLY A 4 6.71 5.99 3.27
CA GLY A 4 6.82 7.33 3.84
C GLY A 4 6.31 7.39 5.30
N ILE A 5 6.95 8.25 6.09
CA ILE A 5 6.66 8.49 7.51
C ILE A 5 5.39 9.36 7.64
N GLY A 6 4.22 8.71 7.68
CA GLY A 6 2.94 9.36 7.96
C GLY A 6 2.60 9.30 9.46
N SER A 7 2.47 10.47 10.09
CA SER A 7 2.12 10.64 11.51
C SER A 7 0.74 10.03 11.83
N GLY A 8 0.72 8.77 12.28
CA GLY A 8 -0.50 8.07 12.69
C GLY A 8 -0.52 6.56 12.41
N GLN A 9 0.39 6.06 11.56
CA GLN A 9 0.65 4.63 11.35
C GLN A 9 1.85 4.20 12.20
N ALA A 10 1.90 2.93 12.61
CA ALA A 10 3.12 2.36 13.18
C ALA A 10 4.30 2.73 12.27
N ASP A 11 5.32 3.38 12.83
CA ASP A 11 6.44 3.88 12.04
C ASP A 11 7.01 2.73 11.19
N SER A 12 6.96 2.86 9.86
CA SER A 12 7.48 1.86 8.92
C SER A 12 8.96 1.52 9.18
N PHE A 13 9.68 2.45 9.82
CA PHE A 13 11.05 2.31 10.29
C PHE A 13 11.11 2.45 11.81
N SER A 14 11.82 1.54 12.46
CA SER A 14 12.08 1.65 13.90
C SER A 14 12.92 2.89 14.21
N GLN A 15 12.37 3.78 15.05
CA GLN A 15 13.06 4.98 15.52
C GLN A 15 14.02 4.70 16.68
N THR A 16 13.87 3.55 17.35
CA THR A 16 14.71 3.14 18.49
C THR A 16 15.97 2.42 18.02
N SER A 17 15.96 1.84 16.82
CA SER A 17 17.13 1.17 16.25
C SER A 17 18.02 2.17 15.51
N PRO A 18 19.33 2.22 15.80
CA PRO A 18 20.27 3.08 15.06
C PRO A 18 20.39 2.67 13.59
N VAL A 19 20.03 1.43 13.25
CA VAL A 19 20.08 0.90 11.88
C VAL A 19 19.10 1.61 10.95
N THR A 20 17.90 1.88 11.45
CA THR A 20 16.77 2.43 10.68
C THR A 20 16.40 3.86 11.04
N SER A 21 16.88 4.36 12.18
CA SER A 21 16.64 5.75 12.58
C SER A 21 17.15 6.74 11.51
N GLY A 22 16.28 7.63 11.04
CA GLY A 22 16.62 8.65 10.06
C GLY A 22 16.63 8.21 8.59
N LEU A 23 16.31 6.94 8.29
CA LEU A 23 16.01 6.52 6.92
C LEU A 23 14.69 7.16 6.46
N GLN A 24 14.62 7.53 5.17
CA GLN A 24 13.43 8.14 4.59
C GLN A 24 12.64 7.12 3.77
N GLU A 25 13.28 6.49 2.78
CA GLU A 25 12.63 5.57 1.84
C GLU A 25 13.56 4.39 1.55
N VAL A 26 13.06 3.17 1.68
CA VAL A 26 13.78 1.95 1.33
C VAL A 26 12.89 1.12 0.42
N LEU A 27 13.42 0.76 -0.74
CA LEU A 27 12.69 0.01 -1.75
C LEU A 27 12.91 -1.49 -1.56
N PHE A 28 11.80 -2.22 -1.42
CA PHE A 28 11.77 -3.67 -1.42
C PHE A 28 10.95 -4.13 -2.64
N PRO A 29 11.58 -4.60 -3.74
CA PRO A 29 10.86 -5.00 -4.95
C PRO A 29 9.91 -6.18 -4.73
N PHE A 30 10.40 -7.26 -4.12
CA PHE A 30 9.64 -8.50 -3.93
C PHE A 30 9.91 -9.10 -2.53
N PRO A 31 9.59 -8.37 -1.46
CA PRO A 31 9.89 -8.85 -0.12
C PRO A 31 8.93 -9.97 0.31
N GLY A 32 9.48 -10.92 1.06
CA GLY A 32 8.69 -11.75 1.95
C GLY A 32 8.33 -11.02 3.25
N ALA A 33 7.67 -11.73 4.16
CA ALA A 33 7.42 -11.29 5.52
C ALA A 33 8.03 -12.29 6.51
N VAL A 34 8.57 -11.78 7.61
CA VAL A 34 9.14 -12.61 8.69
C VAL A 34 8.32 -12.44 9.96
N SER A 35 8.09 -13.52 10.68
CA SER A 35 7.45 -13.52 12.00
C SER A 35 8.34 -14.22 13.01
N ARG A 36 8.23 -13.81 14.28
CA ARG A 36 8.85 -14.50 15.40
C ARG A 36 7.95 -15.67 15.82
N ASP A 37 8.57 -16.81 16.10
CA ASP A 37 7.93 -17.90 16.83
C ASP A 37 7.92 -17.56 18.33
N ASP A 38 6.74 -17.62 18.97
CA ASP A 38 6.55 -17.31 20.39
C ASP A 38 7.39 -18.20 21.32
N THR A 39 7.78 -19.39 20.86
CA THR A 39 8.64 -20.32 21.62
C THR A 39 10.13 -19.97 21.56
N ALA A 40 10.54 -19.05 20.68
CA ALA A 40 11.94 -18.67 20.53
C ALA A 40 12.38 -17.72 21.64
N ASP A 41 13.40 -18.11 22.39
CA ASP A 41 14.06 -17.26 23.40
C ASP A 41 15.10 -16.33 22.75
N VAL A 42 14.59 -15.30 22.07
CA VAL A 42 15.39 -14.27 21.39
C VAL A 42 14.76 -12.89 21.59
N ASP A 43 15.60 -11.87 21.70
CA ASP A 43 15.17 -10.48 21.62
C ASP A 43 14.88 -10.16 20.14
N TRP A 44 13.64 -9.78 19.84
CA TRP A 44 13.17 -9.50 18.47
C TRP A 44 12.79 -8.03 18.34
N THR A 45 13.48 -7.32 17.44
CA THR A 45 13.23 -5.92 17.16
C THR A 45 12.91 -5.75 15.67
N PRO A 46 11.64 -5.47 15.30
CA PRO A 46 11.31 -5.09 13.94
C PRO A 46 12.08 -3.83 13.54
N LEU A 47 12.76 -3.88 12.40
CA LEU A 47 13.50 -2.75 11.84
C LEU A 47 12.68 -2.04 10.77
N VAL A 48 12.09 -2.82 9.86
CA VAL A 48 11.26 -2.33 8.76
C VAL A 48 9.96 -3.09 8.74
N GLN A 49 8.84 -2.38 8.71
CA GLN A 49 7.50 -2.95 8.66
C GLN A 49 6.67 -2.27 7.58
N THR A 50 5.76 -3.01 6.97
CA THR A 50 4.74 -2.41 6.11
C THR A 50 3.69 -1.70 6.94
N SER A 51 2.94 -0.80 6.31
CA SER A 51 1.68 -0.33 6.89
C SER A 51 0.67 -1.48 7.00
N THR A 52 -0.36 -1.29 7.82
CA THR A 52 -1.54 -2.18 7.89
C THR A 52 -2.38 -2.17 6.62
N ARG A 53 -2.09 -1.29 5.66
CA ARG A 53 -2.78 -1.22 4.36
C ARG A 53 -2.14 -2.07 3.28
N SER A 54 -0.93 -2.58 3.54
CA SER A 54 -0.19 -3.37 2.56
C SER A 54 -0.71 -4.80 2.53
N GLY A 55 -0.75 -5.39 1.34
CA GLY A 55 -1.13 -6.77 1.12
C GLY A 55 -0.08 -7.61 0.40
N THR A 56 -0.48 -8.83 0.10
CA THR A 56 0.31 -9.79 -0.67
C THR A 56 -0.39 -10.09 -1.98
N ILE A 57 0.37 -10.19 -3.07
CA ILE A 57 -0.12 -10.63 -4.37
C ILE A 57 0.60 -11.93 -4.71
N GLU A 58 -0.14 -12.91 -5.23
CA GLU A 58 0.45 -14.16 -5.71
C GLU A 58 1.40 -13.88 -6.88
N VAL A 59 2.58 -14.50 -6.86
CA VAL A 59 3.64 -14.27 -7.87
C VAL A 59 3.12 -14.51 -9.30
N GLU A 60 2.28 -15.53 -9.49
CA GLU A 60 1.69 -15.82 -10.81
C GLU A 60 0.83 -14.67 -11.34
N GLN A 61 0.07 -13.99 -10.46
CA GLN A 61 -0.75 -12.83 -10.85
C GLN A 61 0.12 -11.63 -11.23
N VAL A 62 1.23 -11.42 -10.52
CA VAL A 62 2.21 -10.37 -10.86
C VAL A 62 2.83 -10.63 -12.24
N MET A 63 3.22 -11.87 -12.52
CA MET A 63 3.86 -12.22 -13.78
C MET A 63 2.90 -12.18 -14.97
N ARG A 64 1.66 -12.64 -14.78
CA ARG A 64 0.65 -12.70 -15.83
C ARG A 64 0.12 -11.31 -16.23
N ASN A 65 0.02 -10.40 -15.26
CA ASN A 65 -0.53 -9.05 -15.45
C ASN A 65 0.56 -7.97 -15.39
N ARG A 66 1.79 -8.32 -15.80
CA ARG A 66 2.93 -7.42 -15.73
C ARG A 66 2.68 -6.16 -16.56
N GLY A 67 2.73 -5.01 -15.89
CA GLY A 67 2.54 -3.70 -16.51
C GLY A 67 1.14 -3.09 -16.30
N ASP A 68 0.18 -3.87 -15.80
CA ASP A 68 -1.14 -3.36 -15.41
C ASP A 68 -1.24 -3.21 -13.89
N MET A 69 -0.76 -2.06 -13.39
CA MET A 69 -0.77 -1.75 -11.96
C MET A 69 -2.17 -1.65 -11.36
N ALA A 70 -3.19 -1.30 -12.16
CA ALA A 70 -4.57 -1.22 -11.68
C ALA A 70 -5.12 -2.62 -11.41
N GLN A 71 -4.83 -3.56 -12.30
CA GLN A 71 -5.24 -4.95 -12.13
C GLN A 71 -4.53 -5.63 -10.96
N LEU A 72 -3.26 -5.29 -10.70
CA LEU A 72 -2.51 -5.83 -9.54
C LEU A 72 -3.11 -5.42 -8.20
N GLN A 73 -3.69 -4.22 -8.08
CA GLN A 73 -4.37 -3.79 -6.86
C GLN A 73 -5.61 -4.62 -6.54
N VAL A 74 -6.28 -5.16 -7.57
CA VAL A 74 -7.43 -6.05 -7.38
C VAL A 74 -6.99 -7.41 -6.83
N PHE A 75 -5.83 -7.89 -7.23
CA PHE A 75 -5.27 -9.15 -6.73
C PHE A 75 -4.55 -9.03 -5.39
N GLU A 76 -4.42 -7.81 -4.86
CA GLU A 76 -3.80 -7.56 -3.57
C GLU A 76 -4.70 -8.07 -2.45
N LYS A 77 -4.26 -9.12 -1.77
CA LYS A 77 -4.86 -9.58 -0.53
C LYS A 77 -4.30 -8.71 0.59
N GLN A 78 -5.02 -7.67 0.97
CA GLN A 78 -4.59 -6.79 2.06
C GLN A 78 -4.33 -7.57 3.35
N GLY A 79 -3.19 -7.31 3.97
CA GLY A 79 -2.85 -7.87 5.26
C GLY A 79 -3.71 -7.24 6.34
N LYS A 80 -4.15 -8.03 7.33
CA LYS A 80 -4.83 -7.49 8.52
C LYS A 80 -3.84 -6.88 9.52
N GLN A 81 -2.56 -7.10 9.32
CA GLN A 81 -1.47 -6.72 10.20
C GLN A 81 -0.28 -6.22 9.38
N ALA A 82 0.51 -5.33 9.97
CA ALA A 82 1.80 -4.92 9.42
C ALA A 82 2.72 -6.14 9.27
N MET A 83 3.33 -6.28 8.09
CA MET A 83 4.28 -7.34 7.80
C MET A 83 5.70 -6.85 8.09
N VAL A 84 6.49 -7.66 8.82
CA VAL A 84 7.88 -7.31 9.11
C VAL A 84 8.76 -7.72 7.94
N LEU A 85 9.39 -6.73 7.29
CA LEU A 85 10.28 -6.96 6.14
C LEU A 85 11.73 -7.16 6.59
N ALA A 86 12.12 -6.55 7.71
CA ALA A 86 13.43 -6.74 8.31
C ALA A 86 13.36 -6.67 9.83
N ALA A 87 14.16 -7.51 10.50
CA ALA A 87 14.22 -7.57 11.96
C ALA A 87 15.64 -7.82 12.45
N ALA A 88 15.99 -7.17 13.56
CA ALA A 88 17.18 -7.48 14.34
C ALA A 88 16.83 -8.53 15.40
N ILE A 89 17.68 -9.52 15.52
CA ILE A 89 17.57 -10.64 16.44
C ILE A 89 18.81 -10.66 17.30
N GLU A 90 18.61 -10.66 18.62
CA GLU A 90 19.69 -10.83 19.57
C GLU A 90 19.40 -12.01 20.48
N ARG A 91 20.36 -12.92 20.59
CA ARG A 91 20.29 -14.06 21.51
C ARG A 91 21.39 -13.92 22.54
N ARG A 92 20.98 -13.80 23.81
CA ARG A 92 21.91 -13.80 24.94
C ARG A 92 22.37 -15.24 25.22
N PRO A 93 23.62 -15.43 25.67
CA PRO A 93 24.08 -16.74 26.10
C PRO A 93 23.25 -17.23 27.31
N PRO A 94 23.04 -18.54 27.45
CA PRO A 94 22.39 -19.10 28.63
C PRO A 94 23.17 -18.73 29.90
N ALA A 95 22.43 -18.48 30.98
CA ALA A 95 23.01 -18.07 32.26
C ALA A 95 24.10 -19.06 32.71
N GLY A 96 25.33 -18.56 32.92
CA GLY A 96 26.48 -19.36 33.33
C GLY A 96 27.45 -19.75 32.21
N THR A 97 27.25 -19.27 30.98
CA THR A 97 28.24 -19.39 29.89
C THR A 97 28.83 -18.03 29.54
N ASP A 98 30.17 -17.91 29.55
CA ASP A 98 30.87 -16.74 29.04
C ASP A 98 30.88 -16.79 27.50
N GLY A 99 30.06 -15.95 26.88
CA GLY A 99 29.96 -15.82 25.44
C GLY A 99 29.40 -14.46 25.04
N ALA A 100 29.85 -13.93 23.90
CA ALA A 100 29.25 -12.71 23.34
C ALA A 100 27.81 -13.01 22.86
N PRO A 101 26.87 -12.05 22.96
CA PRO A 101 25.54 -12.21 22.41
C PRO A 101 25.61 -12.40 20.89
N VAL A 102 24.80 -13.32 20.37
CA VAL A 102 24.70 -13.54 18.93
C VAL A 102 23.71 -12.52 18.36
N LYS A 103 24.19 -11.65 17.48
CA LYS A 103 23.39 -10.65 16.77
C LYS A 103 23.21 -11.08 15.33
N ALA A 104 21.98 -11.04 14.83
CA ALA A 104 21.65 -11.29 13.44
C ALA A 104 20.63 -10.26 12.96
N VAL A 105 20.68 -9.90 11.68
CA VAL A 105 19.63 -9.13 11.03
C VAL A 105 19.09 -9.97 9.87
N ILE A 106 17.78 -10.18 9.85
CA ILE A 106 17.09 -10.84 8.75
C ILE A 106 16.43 -9.77 7.90
N VAL A 107 16.61 -9.87 6.58
CA VAL A 107 15.94 -9.04 5.59
C VAL A 107 15.24 -9.97 4.60
N ALA A 108 13.95 -9.73 4.36
CA ALA A 108 13.10 -10.62 3.57
C ALA A 108 13.18 -10.40 2.05
N ASP A 109 14.18 -9.65 1.57
CA ASP A 109 14.36 -9.36 0.15
C ASP A 109 15.85 -9.40 -0.20
N ILE A 110 16.18 -10.25 -1.17
CA ILE A 110 17.55 -10.42 -1.67
C ILE A 110 17.94 -9.32 -2.67
N ASP A 111 16.96 -8.68 -3.31
CA ASP A 111 17.17 -7.69 -4.36
C ASP A 111 17.52 -6.30 -3.79
N LEU A 112 17.54 -6.14 -2.46
CA LEU A 112 17.91 -4.89 -1.77
C LEU A 112 19.28 -4.34 -2.23
N LEU A 113 20.21 -5.23 -2.57
CA LEU A 113 21.58 -4.93 -3.00
C LEU A 113 21.81 -5.14 -4.50
N ASP A 114 20.73 -5.22 -5.29
CA ASP A 114 20.88 -5.36 -6.73
C ASP A 114 21.55 -4.11 -7.34
N GLY A 115 22.50 -4.32 -8.26
CA GLY A 115 23.24 -3.26 -8.94
C GLY A 115 22.36 -2.20 -9.61
N ARG A 116 21.14 -2.55 -10.01
CA ARG A 116 20.15 -1.62 -10.58
C ARG A 116 19.73 -0.55 -9.58
N ILE A 117 19.63 -0.89 -8.29
CA ILE A 117 19.26 0.05 -7.22
C ILE A 117 20.38 1.08 -7.00
N PHE A 118 21.65 0.66 -7.10
CA PHE A 118 22.79 1.58 -7.06
C PHE A 118 22.80 2.54 -8.26
N GLY A 119 22.38 2.05 -9.44
CA GLY A 119 22.24 2.87 -10.64
C GLY A 119 21.19 3.98 -10.48
N LEU A 120 20.07 3.70 -9.81
CA LEU A 120 19.02 4.68 -9.53
C LEU A 120 19.51 5.81 -8.63
N ARG A 121 20.30 5.49 -7.59
CA ARG A 121 20.89 6.50 -6.70
C ARG A 121 21.90 7.42 -7.40
N ASN A 122 22.59 6.93 -8.42
CA ASN A 122 23.57 7.73 -9.18
C ASN A 122 22.92 8.66 -10.22
N ARG A 123 21.60 8.58 -10.42
CA ARG A 123 20.86 9.39 -11.39
C ARG A 123 19.56 9.96 -10.79
N PRO A 124 19.65 10.77 -9.72
CA PRO A 124 18.46 11.32 -9.07
C PRO A 124 17.63 12.23 -10.01
N ASP A 125 18.28 12.89 -10.97
CA ASP A 125 17.66 13.91 -11.84
C ASP A 125 16.85 13.34 -13.03
N GLU A 126 17.04 12.07 -13.40
CA GLU A 126 16.40 11.48 -14.59
C GLU A 126 15.06 10.77 -14.30
N VAL A 127 14.82 10.37 -13.04
CA VAL A 127 13.64 9.56 -12.65
C VAL A 127 13.08 10.09 -11.33
N PHE A 128 12.23 11.12 -11.42
CA PHE A 128 11.35 11.61 -10.34
C PHE A 128 12.02 12.05 -9.02
N GLY A 129 13.35 12.21 -8.94
CA GLY A 129 14.02 12.65 -7.71
C GLY A 129 13.99 11.62 -6.58
N LEU A 130 13.91 10.32 -6.91
CA LEU A 130 13.88 9.23 -5.93
C LEU A 130 15.29 8.94 -5.38
N ASP A 131 15.54 9.18 -4.09
CA ASP A 131 16.80 8.84 -3.39
C ASP A 131 16.57 7.71 -2.38
N PHE A 132 16.68 6.47 -2.83
CA PHE A 132 16.49 5.30 -1.97
C PHE A 132 17.67 5.09 -1.01
N ASP A 133 17.33 4.81 0.24
CA ASP A 133 18.26 4.55 1.33
C ASP A 133 18.68 3.08 1.45
N ASN A 134 18.40 2.23 0.45
CA ASN A 134 18.80 0.80 0.45
C ASN A 134 20.26 0.58 0.81
N VAL A 135 21.16 1.35 0.21
CA VAL A 135 22.61 1.28 0.48
C VAL A 135 22.93 1.74 1.90
N THR A 136 22.29 2.81 2.34
CA THR A 136 22.46 3.35 3.70
C THR A 136 22.01 2.31 4.73
N PHE A 137 20.86 1.68 4.51
CA PHE A 137 20.30 0.62 5.36
C PHE A 137 21.26 -0.58 5.45
N ALA A 138 21.78 -1.07 4.33
CA ALA A 138 22.71 -2.19 4.33
C ALA A 138 24.03 -1.87 5.05
N LEU A 139 24.59 -0.68 4.84
CA LEU A 139 25.80 -0.24 5.54
C LEU A 139 25.54 -0.09 7.05
N ASN A 140 24.37 0.41 7.44
CA ASN A 140 24.00 0.52 8.84
C ASN A 140 23.86 -0.85 9.51
N ILE A 141 23.31 -1.84 8.80
CA ILE A 141 23.25 -3.23 9.29
C ILE A 141 24.67 -3.77 9.51
N LEU A 142 25.56 -3.60 8.52
CA LEU A 142 26.92 -4.12 8.59
C LEU A 142 27.70 -3.50 9.76
N ASP A 143 27.61 -2.18 9.91
CA ASP A 143 28.28 -1.44 10.98
C ASP A 143 27.72 -1.83 12.37
N SER A 144 26.40 -1.98 12.48
CA SER A 144 25.76 -2.40 13.73
C SER A 144 26.13 -3.83 14.14
N LEU A 145 26.24 -4.75 13.17
CA LEU A 145 26.68 -6.13 13.41
C LEU A 145 28.19 -6.22 13.72
N ALA A 146 28.99 -5.32 13.13
CA ALA A 146 30.42 -5.20 13.43
C ALA A 146 30.71 -4.49 14.76
N GLY A 147 29.71 -3.82 15.35
CA GLY A 147 29.86 -3.02 16.57
C GLY A 147 30.58 -1.68 16.35
N ASP A 148 30.56 -1.14 15.13
CA ASP A 148 31.17 0.16 14.78
C ASP A 148 30.10 1.24 14.59
N ASP A 149 29.67 1.88 15.68
CA ASP A 149 28.60 2.88 15.64
C ASP A 149 29.02 4.26 15.11
N ARG A 150 30.33 4.46 14.81
CA ARG A 150 30.88 5.78 14.46
C ARG A 150 30.27 6.38 13.19
N PHE A 151 29.94 5.53 12.21
CA PHE A 151 29.39 5.98 10.93
C PHE A 151 27.86 6.09 10.93
N LEU A 152 27.18 5.44 11.88
CA LEU A 152 25.71 5.45 11.98
C LEU A 152 25.19 6.87 12.21
N GLU A 153 25.78 7.62 13.15
CA GLU A 153 25.34 8.98 13.49
C GLU A 153 25.57 10.00 12.37
N ILE A 154 26.61 9.81 11.55
CA ILE A 154 26.92 10.72 10.44
C ILE A 154 25.96 10.50 9.27
N ARG A 155 25.61 9.24 8.95
CA ARG A 155 24.71 8.91 7.82
C ARG A 155 23.27 9.40 8.01
N LYS A 156 22.85 9.68 9.24
CA LYS A 156 21.52 10.26 9.56
C LYS A 156 21.34 11.70 9.06
N ARG A 157 22.43 12.42 8.76
CA ARG A 157 22.41 13.82 8.36
C ARG A 157 22.11 13.97 6.87
N LYS A 158 20.87 13.72 6.48
CA LYS A 158 20.37 14.01 5.13
C LYS A 158 19.39 15.19 5.13
N PRO A 159 19.31 15.97 4.03
CA PRO A 159 18.18 16.84 3.79
C PRO A 159 16.90 16.00 3.84
N LYS A 160 15.95 16.37 4.70
CA LYS A 160 14.64 15.72 4.71
C LYS A 160 13.84 16.26 3.54
N HIS A 161 13.32 15.37 2.69
CA HIS A 161 12.33 15.75 1.70
C HIS A 161 11.06 16.15 2.45
N ARG A 162 10.85 17.46 2.62
CA ARG A 162 9.59 17.98 3.14
C ARG A 162 8.57 17.90 2.02
N THR A 163 7.85 16.80 1.98
CA THR A 163 6.64 16.69 1.20
C THR A 163 5.59 17.66 1.77
N LEU A 164 4.49 17.83 1.06
CA LEU A 164 3.37 18.62 1.55
C LEU A 164 2.64 17.80 2.62
N GLU A 165 3.28 17.60 3.79
CA GLU A 165 2.85 16.71 4.89
C GLU A 165 1.37 16.94 5.25
N ARG A 166 0.94 18.21 5.30
CA ARG A 166 -0.45 18.55 5.58
C ARG A 166 -1.41 18.08 4.48
N ILE A 167 -1.01 18.13 3.21
CA ILE A 167 -1.81 17.63 2.09
C ILE A 167 -1.87 16.11 2.16
N GLU A 168 -0.74 15.46 2.43
CA GLU A 168 -0.67 14.01 2.57
C GLU A 168 -1.56 13.51 3.71
N ALA A 169 -1.50 14.17 4.88
CA ALA A 169 -2.39 13.89 6.00
C ALA A 169 -3.86 14.13 5.66
N THR A 170 -4.19 15.22 4.96
CA THR A 170 -5.59 15.51 4.56
C THR A 170 -6.11 14.49 3.53
N VAL A 171 -5.23 14.01 2.64
CA VAL A 171 -5.55 13.02 1.61
C VAL A 171 -5.54 11.60 2.15
N ALA A 172 -4.88 11.34 3.27
CA ALA A 172 -4.77 10.02 3.89
C ALA A 172 -6.15 9.45 4.22
N ASP A 173 -7.02 10.22 4.87
CA ASP A 173 -8.38 9.79 5.23
C ASP A 173 -9.23 9.46 3.99
N ALA A 174 -9.09 10.27 2.93
CA ALA A 174 -9.79 10.03 1.67
C ALA A 174 -9.33 8.74 0.98
N ARG A 175 -8.02 8.46 1.03
CA ARG A 175 -7.45 7.20 0.55
C ARG A 175 -7.89 6.01 1.40
N GLU A 176 -7.95 6.16 2.72
CA GLU A 176 -8.40 5.10 3.62
C GLU A 176 -9.87 4.74 3.40
N GLN A 177 -10.75 5.74 3.25
CA GLN A 177 -12.15 5.51 2.90
C GLN A 177 -12.28 4.78 1.56
N ALA A 178 -11.51 5.21 0.56
CA ALA A 178 -11.50 4.56 -0.75
C ALA A 178 -11.03 3.11 -0.64
N ASP A 179 -9.96 2.81 0.10
CA ASP A 179 -9.48 1.45 0.33
C ASP A 179 -10.53 0.58 1.03
N ALA A 180 -11.19 1.10 2.07
CA ALA A 180 -12.23 0.37 2.79
C ALA A 180 -13.46 0.09 1.92
N GLU A 181 -13.84 1.02 1.05
CA GLU A 181 -14.90 0.80 0.06
C GLU A 181 -14.48 -0.26 -0.96
N ARG A 182 -13.25 -0.15 -1.51
CA ARG A 182 -12.71 -1.16 -2.43
C ARG A 182 -12.75 -2.56 -1.85
N GLN A 183 -12.28 -2.70 -0.62
CA GLN A 183 -12.25 -3.99 0.08
C GLN A 183 -13.64 -4.58 0.25
N LYS A 184 -14.63 -3.77 0.65
CA LYS A 184 -16.02 -4.24 0.79
C LYS A 184 -16.57 -4.78 -0.53
N PHE A 185 -16.31 -4.10 -1.65
CA PHE A 185 -16.76 -4.55 -2.96
C PHE A 185 -16.05 -5.82 -3.41
N ILE A 186 -14.73 -5.91 -3.21
CA ILE A 186 -13.96 -7.13 -3.52
C ILE A 186 -14.50 -8.31 -2.71
N GLU A 187 -14.69 -8.15 -1.40
CA GLU A 187 -15.23 -9.20 -0.54
C GLU A 187 -16.65 -9.63 -0.92
N GLN A 188 -17.51 -8.68 -1.30
CA GLN A 188 -18.87 -8.98 -1.78
C GLN A 188 -18.84 -9.76 -3.09
N CYS A 189 -17.98 -9.38 -4.03
CA CYS A 189 -17.82 -10.09 -5.30
C CYS A 189 -17.25 -11.50 -5.08
N ASP A 190 -16.21 -11.64 -4.25
CA ASP A 190 -15.62 -12.94 -3.89
C ASP A 190 -16.64 -13.86 -3.23
N LEU A 191 -17.48 -13.33 -2.33
CA LEU A 191 -18.55 -14.09 -1.69
C LEU A 191 -19.57 -14.55 -2.72
N ALA A 192 -20.02 -13.66 -3.61
CA ALA A 192 -20.98 -13.99 -4.67
C ALA A 192 -20.42 -15.03 -5.65
N GLU A 193 -19.13 -14.95 -5.99
CA GLU A 193 -18.46 -15.97 -6.81
C GLU A 193 -18.40 -17.33 -6.10
N ARG A 194 -18.04 -17.35 -4.81
CA ARG A 194 -18.03 -18.59 -4.01
C ARG A 194 -19.42 -19.20 -3.87
N GLU A 195 -20.44 -18.38 -3.65
CA GLU A 195 -21.82 -18.85 -3.56
C GLU A 195 -22.29 -19.41 -4.91
N ALA A 196 -21.99 -18.73 -6.02
CA ALA A 196 -22.32 -19.22 -7.36
C ALA A 196 -21.60 -20.54 -7.68
N ASN A 197 -20.31 -20.64 -7.37
CA ASN A 197 -19.52 -21.88 -7.52
C ASN A 197 -20.09 -23.01 -6.65
N GLY A 198 -20.35 -22.73 -5.38
CA GLY A 198 -20.86 -23.73 -4.43
C GLY A 198 -22.27 -24.23 -4.76
N GLN A 199 -23.16 -23.38 -5.29
CA GLN A 199 -24.47 -23.80 -5.79
C GLN A 199 -24.32 -24.76 -6.98
N LEU A 200 -23.43 -24.41 -7.92
CA LEU A 200 -23.16 -25.22 -9.11
C LEU A 200 -22.60 -26.60 -8.75
N GLU A 201 -21.62 -26.64 -7.84
CA GLU A 201 -21.01 -27.88 -7.37
C GLU A 201 -22.02 -28.78 -6.67
N LYS A 202 -22.94 -28.20 -5.87
CA LYS A 202 -24.04 -28.95 -5.25
C LYS A 202 -24.98 -29.55 -6.29
N GLU A 203 -25.43 -28.76 -7.28
CA GLU A 203 -26.30 -29.23 -8.35
C GLU A 203 -25.65 -30.37 -9.15
N VAL A 204 -24.37 -30.21 -9.53
CA VAL A 204 -23.61 -31.24 -10.26
C VAL A 204 -23.39 -32.48 -9.40
N GLY A 205 -23.04 -32.31 -8.13
CA GLY A 205 -22.82 -33.41 -7.18
C GLY A 205 -24.08 -34.20 -6.86
N GLU A 206 -25.25 -33.57 -6.76
CA GLU A 206 -26.54 -34.26 -6.61
C GLU A 206 -26.89 -35.08 -7.85
N PHE A 207 -26.62 -34.55 -9.05
CA PHE A 207 -26.82 -35.29 -10.30
C PHE A 207 -25.88 -36.48 -10.44
N GLU A 208 -24.61 -36.33 -10.06
CA GLU A 208 -23.65 -37.45 -10.02
C GLU A 208 -24.08 -38.56 -9.07
N ARG A 209 -24.55 -38.20 -7.88
CA ARG A 209 -25.06 -39.18 -6.90
C ARG A 209 -26.25 -39.95 -7.47
N LYS A 210 -27.22 -39.26 -8.08
CA LYS A 210 -28.37 -39.92 -8.74
C LYS A 210 -27.94 -40.92 -9.81
N ILE A 211 -26.91 -40.60 -10.60
CA ILE A 211 -26.38 -41.50 -11.63
C ILE A 211 -25.69 -42.72 -10.98
N LYS A 212 -24.85 -42.50 -9.96
CA LYS A 212 -24.19 -43.59 -9.23
C LYS A 212 -25.18 -44.52 -8.52
N ASP A 213 -26.23 -43.96 -7.93
CA ASP A 213 -27.27 -44.75 -7.26
C ASP A 213 -28.04 -45.61 -8.29
N LEU A 214 -28.36 -45.05 -9.47
CA LEU A 214 -28.96 -45.79 -10.58
C LEU A 214 -28.05 -46.91 -11.11
N GLU A 215 -26.75 -46.67 -11.23
CA GLU A 215 -25.75 -47.69 -11.61
C GLU A 215 -25.63 -48.80 -10.56
N ALA A 216 -25.66 -48.46 -9.27
CA ALA A 216 -25.51 -49.40 -8.16
C ALA A 216 -26.75 -50.30 -7.95
N THR A 217 -27.94 -49.82 -8.34
CA THR A 217 -29.19 -50.59 -8.19
C THR A 217 -29.31 -51.73 -9.22
N GLY A 218 -28.42 -51.78 -10.23
CA GLY A 218 -28.32 -52.90 -11.18
C GLY A 218 -29.46 -53.01 -12.20
N ASP A 219 -30.43 -52.09 -12.17
CA ASP A 219 -31.64 -52.06 -13.00
C ASP A 219 -31.50 -51.12 -14.22
N ALA A 220 -30.28 -50.68 -14.50
CA ALA A 220 -30.00 -49.65 -15.50
C ALA A 220 -29.64 -50.27 -16.86
N ASP A 221 -30.50 -50.04 -17.85
CA ASP A 221 -30.25 -50.37 -19.25
C ASP A 221 -28.94 -49.71 -19.73
N PRO A 222 -27.96 -50.43 -20.31
CA PRO A 222 -26.66 -49.86 -20.70
C PRO A 222 -26.76 -48.63 -21.61
N GLN A 223 -27.83 -48.55 -22.41
CA GLN A 223 -28.13 -47.39 -23.26
C GLN A 223 -28.72 -46.21 -22.47
N ALA A 224 -29.54 -46.45 -21.46
CA ALA A 224 -30.11 -45.40 -20.61
C ALA A 224 -29.03 -44.72 -19.76
N THR A 225 -28.10 -45.50 -19.20
CA THR A 225 -26.94 -44.98 -18.46
C THR A 225 -26.05 -44.11 -19.33
N MET A 226 -25.77 -44.54 -20.58
CA MET A 226 -24.98 -43.75 -21.53
C MET A 226 -25.68 -42.44 -21.92
N GLN A 227 -27.01 -42.43 -22.11
CA GLN A 227 -27.78 -41.21 -22.35
C GLN A 227 -27.76 -40.27 -21.13
N MET A 228 -27.89 -40.79 -19.92
CA MET A 228 -27.77 -39.99 -18.70
C MET A 228 -26.37 -39.40 -18.54
N MET A 229 -25.33 -40.15 -18.90
CA MET A 229 -23.94 -39.68 -18.86
C MET A 229 -23.69 -38.57 -19.89
N GLN A 230 -24.26 -38.67 -21.10
CA GLN A 230 -24.23 -37.58 -22.09
C GLN A 230 -24.99 -36.35 -21.61
N GLN A 231 -26.15 -36.53 -20.97
CA GLN A 231 -26.91 -35.43 -20.38
C GLN A 231 -26.17 -34.76 -19.22
N LEU A 232 -25.45 -35.53 -18.39
CA LEU A 232 -24.61 -34.99 -17.33
C LEU A 232 -23.48 -34.14 -17.91
N ALA A 233 -22.79 -34.63 -18.95
CA ALA A 233 -21.74 -33.88 -19.63
C ALA A 233 -22.27 -32.58 -20.24
N ALA A 234 -23.43 -32.63 -20.90
CA ALA A 234 -24.09 -31.44 -21.46
C ALA A 234 -24.52 -30.44 -20.36
N LYS A 235 -25.06 -30.93 -19.24
CA LYS A 235 -25.43 -30.09 -18.09
C LYS A 235 -24.21 -29.46 -17.45
N ARG A 236 -23.11 -30.19 -17.25
CA ARG A 236 -21.85 -29.65 -16.74
C ARG A 236 -21.29 -28.56 -17.66
N ALA A 237 -21.30 -28.77 -18.97
CA ALA A 237 -20.83 -27.76 -19.93
C ALA A 237 -21.70 -26.49 -19.89
N LEU A 238 -23.03 -26.62 -19.83
CA LEU A 238 -23.95 -25.49 -19.67
C LEU A 238 -23.77 -24.78 -18.32
N ALA A 239 -23.58 -25.53 -17.25
CA ALA A 239 -23.31 -25.03 -15.91
C ALA A 239 -22.00 -24.21 -15.88
N GLN A 240 -20.93 -24.73 -16.46
CA GLN A 240 -19.65 -24.02 -16.60
C GLN A 240 -19.78 -22.73 -17.42
N ARG A 241 -20.49 -22.74 -18.56
CA ARG A 241 -20.72 -21.52 -19.35
C ARG A 241 -21.53 -20.47 -18.60
N ARG A 242 -22.56 -20.90 -17.86
CA ARG A 242 -23.35 -20.01 -17.01
C ARG A 242 -22.50 -19.42 -15.89
N LEU A 243 -21.64 -20.23 -15.29
CA LEU A 243 -20.69 -19.77 -14.30
C LEU A 243 -19.75 -18.72 -14.89
N GLU A 244 -19.11 -19.02 -16.03
CA GLU A 244 -18.21 -18.10 -16.72
C GLU A 244 -18.88 -16.76 -17.04
N THR A 245 -20.11 -16.79 -17.55
CA THR A 245 -20.88 -15.57 -17.84
C THR A 245 -21.20 -14.79 -16.54
N LYS A 246 -21.55 -15.48 -15.45
CA LYS A 246 -21.81 -14.84 -14.15
C LYS A 246 -20.54 -14.24 -13.56
N THR A 247 -19.43 -14.96 -13.59
CA THR A 247 -18.11 -14.48 -13.15
C THR A 247 -17.69 -13.27 -13.97
N GLU A 248 -17.88 -13.28 -15.29
CA GLU A 248 -17.60 -12.12 -16.14
C GLU A 248 -18.50 -10.92 -15.78
N GLN A 249 -19.79 -11.14 -15.55
CA GLN A 249 -20.70 -10.08 -15.09
C GLN A 249 -20.29 -9.49 -13.74
N LEU A 250 -19.91 -10.32 -12.78
CA LEU A 250 -19.42 -9.89 -11.47
C LEU A 250 -18.10 -9.12 -11.59
N THR A 251 -17.18 -9.61 -12.42
CA THR A 251 -15.90 -8.94 -12.73
C THR A 251 -16.15 -7.55 -13.30
N ARG A 252 -17.05 -7.42 -14.29
CA ARG A 252 -17.40 -6.12 -14.88
C ARG A 252 -18.05 -5.18 -13.88
N GLN A 253 -18.94 -5.69 -13.02
CA GLN A 253 -19.58 -4.88 -11.98
C GLN A 253 -18.54 -4.34 -10.99
N ARG A 254 -17.63 -5.21 -10.53
CA ARG A 254 -16.50 -4.82 -9.67
C ARG A 254 -15.69 -3.70 -10.33
N ASP A 255 -15.27 -3.87 -11.58
CA ASP A 255 -14.41 -2.90 -12.26
C ASP A 255 -15.07 -1.52 -12.38
N VAL A 256 -16.38 -1.48 -12.68
CA VAL A 256 -17.16 -0.23 -12.72
C VAL A 256 -17.24 0.44 -11.34
N GLU A 257 -17.45 -0.32 -10.27
CA GLU A 257 -17.46 0.24 -8.92
C GLU A 257 -16.07 0.70 -8.47
N MET A 258 -15.01 -0.02 -8.82
CA MET A 258 -13.62 0.40 -8.56
C MET A 258 -13.31 1.72 -9.25
N GLU A 259 -13.67 1.87 -10.53
CA GLU A 259 -13.45 3.10 -11.27
C GLU A 259 -14.23 4.29 -10.66
N LYS A 260 -15.43 4.05 -10.11
CA LYS A 260 -16.17 5.09 -9.39
C LYS A 260 -15.45 5.52 -8.13
N VAL A 261 -14.93 4.59 -7.33
CA VAL A 261 -14.17 4.89 -6.12
C VAL A 261 -12.90 5.68 -6.46
N GLU A 262 -12.15 5.27 -7.48
CA GLU A 262 -10.95 5.99 -7.95
C GLU A 262 -11.28 7.41 -8.42
N ARG A 263 -12.37 7.58 -9.16
CA ARG A 263 -12.82 8.89 -9.62
C ARG A 263 -13.20 9.81 -8.45
N GLN A 264 -13.89 9.28 -7.44
CA GLN A 264 -14.25 10.03 -6.24
C GLN A 264 -13.00 10.41 -5.42
N LEU A 265 -12.06 9.48 -5.25
CA LEU A 265 -10.77 9.73 -4.60
C LEU A 265 -10.01 10.83 -5.35
N GLY A 266 -9.88 10.72 -6.67
CA GLY A 266 -9.23 11.73 -7.50
C GLY A 266 -9.88 13.10 -7.39
N GLY A 267 -11.21 13.15 -7.32
CA GLY A 267 -11.98 14.38 -7.08
C GLY A 267 -11.67 15.02 -5.73
N LYS A 268 -11.70 14.24 -4.64
CA LYS A 268 -11.38 14.71 -3.28
C LYS A 268 -9.96 15.25 -3.20
N VAL A 269 -8.98 14.52 -3.76
CA VAL A 269 -7.58 14.94 -3.78
C VAL A 269 -7.40 16.25 -4.54
N ARG A 270 -8.02 16.39 -5.71
CA ARG A 270 -7.95 17.62 -6.50
C ARG A 270 -8.57 18.81 -5.77
N GLN A 271 -9.70 18.61 -5.11
CA GLN A 271 -10.37 19.67 -4.35
C GLN A 271 -9.46 20.24 -3.25
N GLU A 272 -8.79 19.37 -2.48
CA GLU A 272 -7.85 19.80 -1.44
C GLU A 272 -6.63 20.51 -2.02
N GLN A 273 -6.05 19.97 -3.10
CA GLN A 273 -4.94 20.62 -3.80
C GLN A 273 -5.33 21.99 -4.35
N ASP A 274 -6.50 22.10 -4.99
CA ASP A 274 -6.96 23.34 -5.62
C ASP A 274 -7.26 24.42 -4.58
N ARG A 275 -7.81 24.05 -3.42
CA ARG A 275 -7.97 24.97 -2.29
C ARG A 275 -6.63 25.55 -1.85
N GLN A 276 -5.58 24.74 -1.75
CA GLN A 276 -4.25 25.22 -1.41
C GLN A 276 -3.60 26.05 -2.52
N LYS A 277 -3.76 25.67 -3.79
CA LYS A 277 -3.29 26.47 -4.92
C LYS A 277 -3.95 27.85 -4.91
N TRP A 278 -5.25 27.92 -4.65
CA TRP A 278 -5.97 29.18 -4.51
C TRP A 278 -5.41 30.05 -3.39
N LEU A 279 -5.16 29.47 -2.21
CA LEU A 279 -4.53 30.21 -1.10
C LEU A 279 -3.12 30.67 -1.46
N ALA A 280 -2.33 29.85 -2.16
CA ALA A 280 -0.98 30.20 -2.60
C ALA A 280 -0.96 31.34 -3.63
N VAL A 281 -2.01 31.50 -4.43
CA VAL A 281 -2.15 32.62 -5.38
C VAL A 281 -2.71 33.87 -4.71
N LEU A 282 -3.66 33.73 -3.78
CA LEU A 282 -4.40 34.84 -3.20
C LEU A 282 -3.68 35.51 -2.02
N LEU A 283 -2.85 34.78 -1.29
CA LEU A 283 -2.16 35.28 -0.08
C LEU A 283 -0.95 36.19 -0.36
N PRO A 284 -0.09 35.95 -1.37
CA PRO A 284 1.06 36.81 -1.68
C PRO A 284 0.76 38.29 -1.97
N PRO A 285 -0.34 38.67 -2.66
CA PRO A 285 -0.65 40.08 -2.91
C PRO A 285 -1.23 40.82 -1.68
N ILE A 286 -1.64 40.13 -0.61
CA ILE A 286 -2.26 40.79 0.55
C ILE A 286 -1.28 41.75 1.27
N PRO A 287 -0.04 41.36 1.63
CA PRO A 287 0.89 42.27 2.29
C PRO A 287 1.15 43.58 1.54
N PRO A 288 1.48 43.60 0.22
CA PRO A 288 1.70 44.87 -0.49
C PRO A 288 0.41 45.69 -0.61
N LEU A 289 -0.76 45.07 -0.77
CA LEU A 289 -2.04 45.78 -0.79
C LEU A 289 -2.36 46.44 0.56
N VAL A 290 -2.08 45.78 1.69
CA VAL A 290 -2.25 46.35 3.02
C VAL A 290 -1.33 47.56 3.23
N VAL A 291 -0.08 47.48 2.78
CA VAL A 291 0.86 48.61 2.84
C VAL A 291 0.37 49.77 1.96
N ALA A 292 -0.06 49.49 0.72
CA ALA A 292 -0.60 50.49 -0.18
C ALA A 292 -1.85 51.18 0.41
N PHE A 293 -2.75 50.40 1.02
CA PHE A 293 -3.92 50.91 1.73
C PHE A 293 -3.52 51.83 2.90
N PHE A 294 -2.57 51.40 3.74
CA PHE A 294 -2.10 52.22 4.86
C PHE A 294 -1.45 53.53 4.40
N VAL A 295 -0.60 53.49 3.37
CA VAL A 295 0.04 54.68 2.79
C VAL A 295 -1.01 55.62 2.19
N TYR A 296 -2.01 55.10 1.48
CA TYR A 296 -3.09 55.89 0.89
C TYR A 296 -3.89 56.64 1.98
N PHE A 297 -4.33 55.95 3.04
CA PHE A 297 -5.08 56.58 4.13
C PHE A 297 -4.23 57.59 4.92
N ARG A 298 -2.97 57.26 5.20
CA ARG A 298 -2.05 58.18 5.87
C ARG A 298 -1.83 59.45 5.05
N ARG A 299 -1.61 59.32 3.74
CA ARG A 299 -1.46 60.46 2.83
C ARG A 299 -2.76 61.28 2.74
N ARG A 300 -3.91 60.63 2.60
CA ARG A 300 -5.23 61.27 2.56
C ARG A 300 -5.56 62.04 3.83
N ALA A 301 -5.14 61.55 4.99
CA ALA A 301 -5.32 62.25 6.26
C ALA A 301 -4.43 63.49 6.36
N GLN A 302 -3.15 63.39 5.95
CA GLN A 302 -2.22 64.51 5.94
C GLN A 302 -2.59 65.60 4.92
N GLU A 303 -3.16 65.24 3.76
CA GLU A 303 -3.68 66.21 2.79
C GLU A 303 -4.87 67.03 3.35
N ARG A 304 -5.57 66.53 4.38
CA ARG A 304 -6.64 67.28 5.07
C ARG A 304 -6.14 68.23 6.15
N GLU A 305 -4.90 68.08 6.62
CA GLU A 305 -4.29 68.96 7.62
C GLU A 305 -3.73 70.27 7.02
N GLY A 306 -3.45 70.29 5.70
CA GLY A 306 -2.95 71.47 4.97
C GLY A 306 -4.02 72.36 4.30
N VAL A 307 -5.30 72.00 4.37
CA VAL A 307 -6.39 72.80 3.77
C VAL A 307 -6.98 73.73 4.83
N ALA A 308 -6.80 75.03 4.65
CA ALA A 308 -7.48 76.03 5.46
C ALA A 308 -8.99 75.78 5.45
N LYS A 309 -9.62 75.75 6.65
CA LYS A 309 -11.07 75.57 6.88
C LYS A 309 -11.98 76.54 6.09
N THR A 310 -11.43 77.52 5.39
CA THR A 310 -12.12 78.53 4.59
C THR A 310 -12.31 78.19 3.10
N ARG A 311 -11.90 77.01 2.61
CA ARG A 311 -12.19 76.55 1.23
C ARG A 311 -12.77 75.13 1.13
N LEU A 312 -13.52 74.70 2.14
CA LEU A 312 -14.42 73.54 2.01
C LEU A 312 -15.77 74.05 1.50
N ARG A 313 -16.07 73.76 0.23
CA ARG A 313 -17.41 73.82 -0.36
C ARG A 313 -17.70 72.46 -0.97
#